data_AF-A0AA51DHD8-F1
#
_entry.id   AF-A0AA51DHD8-F1
#
_cell.length_a   1.000
_cell.length_b   1.000
_cell.length_c   1.000
_cell.angle_alpha   90.00
_cell.angle_beta   90.00
_cell.angle_gamma   90.00
#
_symmetry.space_group_name_H-M   'P 1'
#
loop_
_entity.id
_entity.type
_entity.pdbx_description
1 polymer ?
#
loop_
_entity_poly.entity_id
_entity_poly.type
_entity_poly.pdbx_seq_one_letter_code
_entity_poly.pdbx_strand_id
1 'polypeptide(L)'
;MGIKKEDKEMTPFQKLRNMVSEDKTNYIRWLCMTATEKKDQGGFENWSKRMIHNKSIDTVQNWELEESFQKALFYWKGLLHNKRICELYDKMIDAGMKGDVQSARFATELGERLFKNDKENKLEMIASKLNINDESEYDK
;
A
#
# COMPACT_ATOMS: atom_id res chain seq x y z
N MET A 1 -1.14 -28.51 29.82
CA MET A 1 -0.67 -28.35 28.43
C MET A 1 -1.21 -27.03 27.91
N GLY A 2 -0.37 -25.98 27.86
CA GLY A 2 -0.76 -24.71 27.25
C GLY A 2 -0.63 -24.83 25.74
N ILE A 3 -1.75 -24.78 25.03
CA ILE A 3 -1.77 -24.63 23.58
C ILE A 3 -1.14 -23.27 23.29
N LYS A 4 0.07 -23.25 22.70
CA LYS A 4 0.64 -22.03 22.14
C LYS A 4 -0.36 -21.53 21.09
N LYS A 5 -0.98 -20.36 21.32
CA LYS A 5 -1.72 -19.66 20.27
C LYS A 5 -0.71 -19.38 19.18
N GLU A 6 -0.84 -20.05 18.04
CA GLU A 6 -0.21 -19.58 16.81
C GLU A 6 -0.76 -18.17 16.56
N ASP A 7 0.11 -17.16 16.61
CA ASP A 7 -0.23 -15.81 16.19
C ASP A 7 -0.60 -15.89 14.71
N LYS A 8 -1.91 -15.92 14.44
CA LYS A 8 -2.44 -15.93 13.07
C LYS A 8 -1.93 -14.68 12.38
N GLU A 9 -1.02 -14.86 11.43
CA GLU A 9 -0.48 -13.75 10.67
C GLU A 9 -1.62 -12.96 10.01
N MET A 10 -1.73 -11.68 10.33
CA MET A 10 -2.77 -10.83 9.76
C MET A 10 -2.47 -10.55 8.30
N THR A 11 -3.46 -10.79 7.45
CA THR A 11 -3.41 -10.38 6.04
C THR A 11 -3.17 -8.87 5.92
N PRO A 12 -2.58 -8.40 4.80
CA PRO A 12 -2.36 -6.97 4.61
C PRO A 12 -3.63 -6.13 4.72
N PHE A 13 -4.79 -6.69 4.34
CA PHE A 13 -6.08 -6.03 4.45
C PHE A 13 -6.63 -5.99 5.90
N GLN A 14 -6.38 -7.03 6.70
CA GLN A 14 -6.69 -7.00 8.14
C GLN A 14 -5.82 -5.97 8.86
N LYS A 15 -4.53 -5.87 8.51
CA LYS A 15 -3.64 -4.81 9.03
C LYS A 15 -4.19 -3.42 8.70
N LEU A 16 -4.61 -3.18 7.46
CA LEU A 16 -5.22 -1.90 7.07
C LEU A 16 -6.48 -1.57 7.89
N ARG A 17 -7.37 -2.56 8.07
CA ARG A 17 -8.61 -2.41 8.89
C ARG A 17 -8.35 -2.17 10.38
N ASN A 18 -7.18 -2.52 10.88
CA ASN A 18 -6.78 -2.22 12.25
C ASN A 18 -6.20 -0.80 12.39
N MET A 19 -5.79 -0.15 11.29
CA MET A 19 -5.24 1.21 11.31
C MET A 19 -6.33 2.28 11.27
N VAL A 20 -7.45 2.01 10.59
CA VAL A 20 -8.56 2.95 10.40
C VAL A 20 -9.90 2.21 10.32
N SER A 21 -11.01 2.93 10.46
CA SER A 21 -12.36 2.34 10.35
C SER A 21 -12.59 1.64 9.00
N GLU A 22 -13.60 0.77 8.95
CA GLU A 22 -13.97 0.05 7.73
C GLU A 22 -14.30 0.98 6.56
N ASP A 23 -15.04 2.06 6.81
CA ASP A 23 -15.35 3.07 5.80
C ASP A 23 -14.07 3.72 5.23
N LYS A 24 -13.14 4.11 6.11
CA LYS A 24 -11.84 4.69 5.71
C LYS A 24 -10.98 3.68 4.96
N THR A 25 -10.99 2.43 5.39
CA THR A 25 -10.31 1.32 4.71
C THR A 25 -10.83 1.16 3.28
N ASN A 26 -12.15 1.15 3.09
CA ASN A 26 -12.77 1.05 1.77
C ASN A 26 -12.44 2.27 0.91
N TYR A 27 -12.43 3.47 1.49
CA TYR A 27 -12.07 4.68 0.76
C TYR A 27 -10.59 4.71 0.33
N ILE A 28 -9.67 4.24 1.17
CA ILE A 28 -8.25 4.07 0.80
C ILE A 28 -8.11 3.13 -0.40
N ARG A 29 -8.88 2.02 -0.41
CA ARG A 29 -8.90 1.11 -1.57
C ARG A 29 -9.39 1.82 -2.83
N TRP A 30 -10.49 2.57 -2.72
CA TRP A 30 -11.03 3.34 -3.84
C TRP A 30 -10.05 4.40 -4.35
N LEU A 31 -9.39 5.15 -3.47
CA LEU A 31 -8.39 6.15 -3.85
C LEU A 31 -7.28 5.55 -4.72
N CYS A 32 -6.86 4.33 -4.38
CA CYS A 32 -5.76 3.63 -5.05
C CYS A 32 -6.16 2.84 -6.31
N MET A 33 -7.46 2.79 -6.64
CA MET A 33 -7.94 2.22 -7.90
C MET A 33 -7.48 3.07 -9.10
N THR A 34 -7.26 2.42 -10.23
CA THR A 34 -7.05 3.03 -11.54
C THR A 34 -8.31 3.75 -12.02
N ALA A 35 -8.15 4.64 -13.00
CA ALA A 35 -9.30 5.35 -13.60
C ALA A 35 -10.32 4.37 -14.22
N THR A 36 -9.84 3.30 -14.85
CA THR A 36 -10.69 2.24 -15.41
C THR A 36 -11.48 1.53 -14.31
N GLU A 37 -10.82 1.08 -13.24
CA GLU A 37 -11.51 0.43 -12.12
C GLU A 37 -12.56 1.36 -11.49
N LYS A 38 -12.26 2.66 -11.31
CA LYS A 38 -13.23 3.63 -10.79
C LYS A 38 -14.44 3.81 -11.70
N LYS A 39 -14.23 3.77 -13.02
CA LYS A 39 -15.30 3.81 -14.02
C LYS A 39 -16.16 2.54 -13.95
N ASP A 40 -15.55 1.37 -13.83
CA ASP A 40 -16.25 0.08 -13.72
C ASP A 40 -17.08 -0.01 -12.42
N GLN A 41 -16.67 0.70 -11.38
CA GLN A 41 -17.47 0.86 -10.15
C GLN A 41 -18.66 1.83 -10.29
N GLY A 42 -18.78 2.51 -11.43
CA GLY A 42 -19.84 3.49 -11.72
C GLY A 42 -19.58 4.88 -11.16
N GLY A 43 -18.33 5.25 -10.85
CA GLY A 43 -17.98 6.52 -10.22
C GLY A 43 -18.06 6.51 -8.69
N PHE A 44 -17.69 7.62 -8.05
CA PHE A 44 -17.59 7.72 -6.59
C PHE A 44 -18.96 7.56 -5.91
N GLU A 45 -20.00 8.19 -6.42
CA GLU A 45 -21.33 8.23 -5.81
C GLU A 45 -21.96 6.84 -5.75
N ASN A 46 -21.88 6.09 -6.85
CA ASN A 46 -22.41 4.74 -6.93
C ASN A 46 -21.60 3.77 -6.05
N TRP A 47 -20.28 3.92 -6.03
CA TRP A 47 -19.41 3.15 -5.16
C TRP A 47 -19.66 3.46 -3.68
N SER A 48 -19.82 4.74 -3.33
CA SER A 48 -19.99 5.23 -1.96
C SER A 48 -21.26 4.66 -1.31
N LYS A 49 -22.36 4.61 -2.05
CA LYS A 49 -23.62 3.97 -1.62
C LYS A 49 -23.44 2.53 -1.16
N ARG A 50 -22.57 1.77 -1.84
CA ARG A 50 -22.34 0.34 -1.56
C ARG A 50 -21.30 0.10 -0.48
N MET A 51 -20.28 0.95 -0.42
CA MET A 51 -19.04 0.64 0.30
C MET A 51 -18.81 1.47 1.55
N ILE A 52 -19.38 2.68 1.63
CA ILE A 52 -19.17 3.63 2.73
C ILE A 52 -20.45 4.40 3.08
N HIS A 53 -21.60 3.75 2.95
CA HIS A 53 -22.90 4.26 3.42
C HIS A 53 -23.30 5.62 2.82
N ASN A 54 -23.03 5.84 1.52
CA ASN A 54 -23.44 7.04 0.78
C ASN A 54 -22.86 8.35 1.33
N LYS A 55 -21.65 8.32 1.92
CA LYS A 55 -20.93 9.54 2.32
C LYS A 55 -20.56 10.37 1.10
N SER A 56 -20.64 11.69 1.25
CA SER A 56 -20.27 12.65 0.19
C SER A 56 -18.75 12.71 -0.01
N ILE A 57 -18.33 13.25 -1.16
CA ILE A 57 -16.91 13.45 -1.46
C ILE A 57 -16.25 14.38 -0.43
N ASP A 58 -16.93 15.46 -0.03
CA ASP A 58 -16.43 16.41 0.97
C ASP A 58 -16.21 15.75 2.34
N THR A 59 -17.10 14.81 2.70
CA THR A 59 -16.98 14.07 3.97
C THR A 59 -15.71 13.23 3.99
N VAL A 60 -15.41 12.54 2.89
CA VAL A 60 -14.26 11.63 2.82
C VAL A 60 -12.95 12.35 2.57
N GLN A 61 -12.98 13.52 1.92
CA GLN A 61 -11.80 14.39 1.77
C GLN A 61 -11.27 14.87 3.13
N ASN A 62 -12.16 15.12 4.10
CA ASN A 62 -11.73 15.46 5.46
C ASN A 62 -10.91 14.33 6.11
N TRP A 63 -11.15 13.05 5.75
CA TRP A 63 -10.33 11.95 6.25
C TRP A 63 -8.90 12.02 5.75
N GLU A 64 -8.65 12.59 4.56
CA GLU A 64 -7.29 12.75 4.05
C GLU A 64 -6.46 13.71 4.89
N LEU A 65 -7.07 14.58 5.68
CA LEU A 65 -6.34 15.47 6.58
C LEU A 65 -5.93 14.78 7.89
N GLU A 66 -6.47 13.59 8.17
CA GLU A 66 -6.17 12.86 9.39
C GLU A 66 -4.86 12.07 9.30
N GLU A 67 -4.04 12.17 10.33
CA GLU A 67 -2.73 11.50 10.37
C GLU A 67 -2.84 9.97 10.29
N SER A 68 -3.80 9.37 11.00
CA SER A 68 -4.05 7.92 10.97
C SER A 68 -4.45 7.45 9.57
N PHE A 69 -5.21 8.27 8.84
CA PHE A 69 -5.61 7.97 7.47
C PHE A 69 -4.42 8.03 6.53
N GLN A 70 -3.58 9.06 6.65
CA GLN A 70 -2.36 9.19 5.84
C GLN A 70 -1.42 8.00 6.08
N LYS A 71 -1.18 7.62 7.34
CA LYS A 71 -0.38 6.41 7.68
C LYS A 71 -0.94 5.16 7.00
N ALA A 72 -2.25 4.95 7.07
CA ALA A 72 -2.93 3.80 6.44
C ALA A 72 -2.84 3.85 4.90
N LEU A 73 -3.00 5.03 4.30
CA LEU A 73 -2.87 5.24 2.86
C LEU A 73 -1.46 4.94 2.36
N PHE A 74 -0.42 5.41 3.06
CA PHE A 74 0.97 5.13 2.72
C PHE A 74 1.29 3.64 2.80
N TYR A 75 0.85 2.97 3.86
CA TYR A 75 1.00 1.52 4.00
C TYR A 75 0.40 0.78 2.80
N TRP A 76 -0.86 1.09 2.45
CA TRP A 76 -1.54 0.42 1.33
C TRP A 76 -0.89 0.74 -0.03
N LYS A 77 -0.50 2.00 -0.26
CA LYS A 77 0.24 2.41 -1.47
C LYS A 77 1.58 1.69 -1.60
N GLY A 78 2.29 1.47 -0.49
CA GLY A 78 3.55 0.71 -0.48
C GLY A 78 3.36 -0.73 -0.97
N LEU A 79 2.33 -1.41 -0.50
CA LEU A 79 2.00 -2.77 -0.95
C LEU A 79 1.66 -2.80 -2.45
N LEU A 80 0.83 -1.87 -2.92
CA LEU A 80 0.47 -1.78 -4.33
C LEU A 80 1.67 -1.41 -5.20
N HIS A 81 2.57 -0.55 -4.72
CA HIS A 81 3.79 -0.21 -5.41
C HIS A 81 4.69 -1.43 -5.58
N ASN A 82 4.92 -2.20 -4.52
CA ASN A 82 5.70 -3.44 -4.59
C ASN A 82 5.08 -4.43 -5.58
N LYS A 83 3.74 -4.62 -5.53
CA LYS A 83 3.03 -5.46 -6.50
C LYS A 83 3.26 -4.99 -7.95
N ARG A 84 3.14 -3.69 -8.21
CA ARG A 84 3.36 -3.10 -9.55
C ARG A 84 4.80 -3.23 -10.02
N ILE A 85 5.78 -3.17 -9.12
CA ILE A 85 7.18 -3.43 -9.46
C ILE A 85 7.36 -4.88 -9.93
N CYS A 86 6.75 -5.86 -9.25
CA CYS A 86 6.78 -7.26 -9.68
C CYS A 86 6.11 -7.42 -11.06
N GLU A 87 4.92 -6.86 -11.25
CA GLU A 87 4.21 -6.91 -12.54
C GLU A 87 5.01 -6.24 -13.68
N LEU A 88 5.73 -5.15 -13.37
CA LEU A 88 6.59 -4.47 -14.33
C LEU A 88 7.81 -5.33 -14.67
N TYR A 89 8.45 -5.93 -13.67
CA TYR A 89 9.58 -6.83 -13.84
C TYR A 89 9.23 -7.99 -14.77
N ASP A 90 8.09 -8.66 -14.52
CA ASP A 90 7.61 -9.78 -15.34
C ASP A 90 7.39 -9.36 -16.80
N LYS A 91 6.71 -8.22 -17.02
CA LYS A 91 6.47 -7.69 -18.38
C LYS A 91 7.77 -7.37 -19.12
N MET A 92 8.78 -6.88 -18.42
CA MET A 92 10.07 -6.51 -19.01
C MET A 92 10.90 -7.74 -19.35
N ILE A 93 10.82 -8.80 -18.53
CA ILE A 93 11.38 -10.11 -18.89
C ILE A 93 10.71 -10.63 -20.17
N ASP A 94 9.38 -10.66 -20.23
CA ASP A 94 8.65 -11.15 -21.39
C ASP A 94 8.99 -10.40 -22.67
N ALA A 95 9.11 -9.07 -22.58
CA ALA A 95 9.55 -8.23 -23.70
C ALA A 95 11.01 -8.50 -24.09
N GLY A 96 11.90 -8.65 -23.09
CA GLY A 96 13.30 -9.00 -23.30
C GLY A 96 13.49 -10.34 -24.00
N MET A 97 12.72 -11.37 -23.60
CA MET A 97 12.72 -12.69 -24.23
C MET A 97 12.23 -12.67 -25.68
N LYS A 98 11.44 -11.65 -26.06
CA LYS A 98 11.00 -11.40 -27.45
C LYS A 98 12.01 -10.58 -28.27
N GLY A 99 13.17 -10.25 -27.70
CA GLY A 99 14.26 -9.55 -28.38
C GLY A 99 14.32 -8.04 -28.12
N ASP A 100 13.48 -7.48 -27.22
CA ASP A 100 13.64 -6.09 -26.80
C ASP A 100 14.84 -5.95 -25.84
N VAL A 101 15.97 -5.57 -26.39
CA VAL A 101 17.24 -5.41 -25.66
C VAL A 101 17.13 -4.37 -24.54
N GLN A 102 16.29 -3.33 -24.67
CA GLN A 102 16.13 -2.34 -23.60
C GLN A 102 15.35 -2.91 -22.43
N SER A 103 14.28 -3.67 -22.70
CA SER A 103 13.51 -4.38 -21.68
C SER A 103 14.36 -5.44 -20.96
N ALA A 104 15.21 -6.18 -21.68
CA ALA A 104 16.14 -7.14 -21.08
C ALA A 104 17.16 -6.46 -20.14
N ARG A 105 17.71 -5.31 -20.53
CA ARG A 105 18.62 -4.51 -19.68
C ARG A 105 17.90 -4.01 -18.43
N PHE A 106 16.72 -3.42 -18.59
CA PHE A 106 15.91 -2.94 -17.47
C PHE A 106 15.58 -4.07 -16.49
N ALA A 107 15.15 -5.23 -16.98
CA ALA A 107 14.86 -6.40 -16.16
C ALA A 107 16.10 -6.85 -15.38
N THR A 108 17.27 -6.89 -16.03
CA THR A 108 18.53 -7.26 -15.36
C THR A 108 18.88 -6.27 -14.25
N GLU A 109 18.86 -4.97 -14.53
CA GLU A 109 19.17 -3.92 -13.54
C GLU A 109 18.19 -3.91 -12.37
N LEU A 110 16.90 -4.06 -12.65
CA LEU A 110 15.87 -4.13 -11.62
C LEU A 110 16.00 -5.39 -10.78
N GLY A 111 16.26 -6.54 -11.41
CA GLY A 111 16.52 -7.81 -10.73
C GLY A 111 17.71 -7.71 -9.80
N GLU A 112 18.81 -7.11 -10.25
CA GLU A 112 19.93 -6.81 -9.37
C GLU A 112 19.50 -5.93 -8.18
N ARG A 113 18.76 -4.84 -8.39
CA ARG A 113 18.33 -3.98 -7.27
C ARG A 113 17.38 -4.67 -6.29
N LEU A 114 16.55 -5.59 -6.77
CA LEU A 114 15.59 -6.33 -5.96
C LEU A 114 16.23 -7.49 -5.19
N PHE A 115 17.17 -8.21 -5.81
CA PHE A 115 17.69 -9.48 -5.29
C PHE A 115 19.16 -9.42 -4.79
N LYS A 116 19.90 -8.33 -5.08
CA LYS A 116 21.33 -8.21 -4.70
C LYS A 116 21.56 -7.70 -3.28
N ASN A 117 20.50 -7.22 -2.59
CA ASN A 117 20.56 -6.67 -1.23
C ASN A 117 19.64 -7.40 -0.24
N ASP A 118 19.73 -8.72 -0.18
CA ASP A 118 19.07 -9.55 0.84
C ASP A 118 19.74 -9.42 2.23
N LYS A 119 20.15 -8.19 2.61
CA LYS A 119 20.79 -7.92 3.92
C LYS A 119 20.27 -6.72 4.68
N GLU A 120 19.51 -5.79 4.12
CA GLU A 120 18.96 -4.71 4.97
C GLU A 120 17.68 -4.09 4.43
N ASN A 121 16.76 -4.01 5.37
CA ASN A 121 15.33 -3.98 5.18
C ASN A 121 14.89 -2.54 4.86
N LYS A 122 14.74 -2.19 3.58
CA LYS A 122 14.30 -0.84 3.15
C LYS A 122 12.96 -0.43 3.78
N LEU A 123 12.11 -1.39 4.13
CA LEU A 123 10.87 -1.15 4.86
C LEU A 123 11.10 -0.80 6.34
N GLU A 124 12.09 -1.40 7.02
CA GLU A 124 12.48 -0.98 8.38
C GLU A 124 13.16 0.39 8.37
N MET A 125 13.90 0.74 7.31
CA MET A 125 14.50 2.07 7.16
C MET A 125 13.44 3.17 6.96
N ILE A 126 12.32 2.83 6.31
CA ILE A 126 11.16 3.75 6.17
C ILE A 126 10.37 3.80 7.48
N ALA A 127 10.17 2.67 8.16
CA ALA A 127 9.48 2.61 9.45
C ALA A 127 10.23 3.35 10.56
N SER A 128 11.57 3.23 10.62
CA SER A 128 12.42 3.95 11.59
C SER A 128 12.45 5.46 11.36
N LYS A 129 12.34 5.93 10.11
CA LYS A 129 12.22 7.36 9.79
C LYS A 129 10.84 7.95 10.06
N LEU A 130 9.80 7.12 10.10
CA LEU A 130 8.44 7.52 10.50
C LEU A 130 8.25 7.50 12.02
N ASN A 131 9.18 6.91 12.77
CA ASN A 131 9.25 7.00 14.23
C ASN A 131 9.97 8.30 14.62
N ILE A 132 9.36 9.43 14.24
CA ILE A 132 9.79 10.75 14.67
C ILE A 132 9.56 10.83 16.19
N ASN A 133 10.67 10.86 16.93
CA ASN A 133 10.82 11.22 18.34
C ASN A 133 9.55 11.79 19.01
N ASP A 134 8.90 10.95 19.82
CA ASP A 134 7.96 11.38 20.87
C ASP A 134 8.65 11.28 22.26
N GLU A 135 9.92 11.68 22.31
CA GLU A 135 10.69 11.85 23.54
C GLU A 135 11.48 13.17 23.43
N SER A 136 10.86 14.26 23.86
CA SER A 136 11.58 15.32 24.56
C SER A 136 10.79 15.64 25.83
N GLU A 137 11.23 14.98 26.90
CA GLU A 137 11.05 15.36 28.29
C GLU A 137 11.04 16.89 28.44
N TYR A 138 10.00 17.44 29.06
CA TYR A 138 10.11 18.68 29.81
C TYR A 138 10.23 18.32 31.28
N ASP A 139 11.46 18.03 31.69
CA ASP A 139 11.92 18.27 33.04
C ASP A 139 12.05 19.79 33.24
N LYS A 140 11.17 20.37 34.07
CA LYS A 140 11.47 21.46 35.01
C LYS A 140 10.52 21.42 36.19
#